data_AF-A0A268JB81-F1
#
_entry.id   AF-A0A268JB81-F1
#
_cell.length_a   1.000
_cell.length_b   1.000
_cell.length_c   1.000
_cell.angle_alpha   90.00
_cell.angle_beta   90.00
_cell.angle_gamma   90.00
#
_symmetry.space_group_name_H-M   'P 1'
#
loop_
_entity.id
_entity.type
_entity.pdbx_description
1 polymer ?
#
loop_
_entity_poly.entity_id
_entity_poly.type
_entity_poly.pdbx_seq_one_letter_code
_entity_poly.pdbx_strand_id
1 'polypeptide(L)' 'MIQSVVHIALVVKDYDEAIEFYTKKLHFSLIEDSYQPEQDKRWVVV' A
#
# COMPACT_ATOMS: atom_id res chain seq x y z
N MET A 1 -25.25 11.86 8.04
CA MET A 1 -24.44 11.26 6.95
C MET A 1 -23.19 10.68 7.58
N ILE A 2 -22.91 9.40 7.38
CA ILE A 2 -21.74 8.73 7.96
C ILE A 2 -20.59 8.93 6.98
N GLN A 3 -19.51 9.58 7.40
CA GLN A 3 -18.29 9.71 6.60
C GLN A 3 -17.33 8.62 7.06
N SER A 4 -16.82 7.84 6.11
CA SER A 4 -15.85 6.78 6.37
C SER A 4 -14.61 7.00 5.52
N VAL A 5 -13.45 6.70 6.09
CA VAL A 5 -12.19 6.70 5.34
C VAL A 5 -12.15 5.44 4.48
N VAL A 6 -12.04 5.60 3.16
CA VAL A 6 -12.08 4.48 2.20
C VAL A 6 -10.67 4.00 1.87
N HIS A 7 -9.73 4.91 1.60
CA HIS A 7 -8.33 4.59 1.32
C HIS A 7 -7.41 5.66 1.94
N ILE A 8 -6.22 5.24 2.38
CA ILE A 8 -5.17 6.12 2.90
C ILE A 8 -3.91 5.87 2.07
N ALA A 9 -3.36 6.92 1.45
CA ALA A 9 -2.08 6.85 0.76
C ALA A 9 -0.96 7.18 1.74
N LEU A 10 0.06 6.33 1.80
CA LEU A 10 1.24 6.48 2.65
C LEU A 10 2.49 6.46 1.77
N VAL A 11 3.38 7.43 1.98
CA VAL A 11 4.70 7.44 1.33
C VAL A 11 5.67 6.71 2.25
N VAL A 12 6.18 5.60 1.77
CA VAL A 12 7.13 4.76 2.51
C VAL A 12 8.51 4.87 1.87
N LYS A 13 9.54 4.64 2.69
CA LYS A 13 10.93 4.64 2.22
C LYS A 13 11.27 3.35 1.47
N ASP A 14 10.75 2.23 1.95
CA ASP A 14 10.95 0.90 1.39
C ASP A 14 9.58 0.21 1.25
N TYR A 15 9.27 -0.25 0.03
CA TYR A 15 7.98 -0.87 -0.28
C TYR A 15 7.89 -2.29 0.25
N ASP A 16 8.98 -3.06 0.18
CA ASP A 16 8.97 -4.47 0.59
C ASP A 16 8.87 -4.56 2.12
N GLU A 17 9.56 -3.67 2.85
CA GLU A 17 9.41 -3.53 4.31
C GLU A 17 7.96 -3.18 4.70
N ALA A 18 7.35 -2.24 3.98
CA ALA A 18 5.97 -1.85 4.22
C ALA A 18 5.00 -3.02 3.95
N ILE A 19 5.14 -3.70 2.81
CA ILE A 19 4.33 -4.87 2.47
C ILE A 19 4.46 -5.94 3.55
N GLU A 20 5.68 -6.26 3.99
CA GLU A 20 5.88 -7.26 5.04
C GLU A 20 5.21 -6.84 6.35
N PHE A 21 5.37 -5.58 6.77
CA PHE A 21 4.72 -5.08 7.97
C PHE A 21 3.19 -5.18 7.90
N TYR A 22 2.57 -4.66 6.82
CA TYR A 22 1.12 -4.67 6.68
C TYR A 22 0.56 -6.09 6.50
N THR A 23 1.22 -6.95 5.72
CA THR A 23 0.73 -8.31 5.46
C THR A 23 1.07 -9.31 6.57
N LYS A 24 2.22 -9.20 7.25
CA LYS A 24 2.67 -10.16 8.28
C LYS A 24 2.37 -9.74 9.70
N LYS A 25 2.44 -8.44 10.04
CA LYS A 25 2.17 -7.97 11.41
C LYS A 25 0.69 -7.62 11.60
N LEU A 26 0.12 -6.94 10.60
CA LEU A 26 -1.26 -6.46 10.64
C LEU A 26 -2.25 -7.41 9.93
N HIS A 27 -1.75 -8.45 9.25
CA HIS A 27 -2.55 -9.44 8.52
C HIS A 27 -3.44 -8.85 7.42
N PHE A 28 -3.01 -7.74 6.81
CA PHE A 28 -3.64 -7.20 5.60
C PHE A 28 -3.34 -8.08 4.38
N SER A 29 -4.13 -7.93 3.32
CA SER A 29 -4.04 -8.77 2.13
C SER A 29 -3.57 -7.92 0.96
N LEU A 30 -2.40 -8.21 0.40
CA LEU A 30 -1.92 -7.52 -0.79
C LEU A 30 -2.94 -7.64 -1.93
N ILE A 31 -3.58 -6.52 -2.26
CA ILE A 31 -4.61 -6.41 -3.30
C ILE A 31 -3.98 -6.07 -4.64
N GLU A 32 -3.04 -5.12 -4.65
CA GLU A 32 -2.40 -4.63 -5.86
C GLU A 32 -0.93 -4.31 -5.64
N ASP A 33 -0.11 -4.67 -6.62
CA ASP A 33 1.32 -4.38 -6.66
C ASP A 33 1.69 -4.04 -8.11
N SER A 34 1.59 -2.76 -8.46
CA SER A 34 1.73 -2.25 -9.82
C SER A 34 2.92 -1.31 -9.92
N TYR A 35 3.84 -1.62 -10.84
CA TYR A 35 4.93 -0.70 -11.21
C TYR A 35 4.43 0.31 -12.25
N GLN A 36 4.58 1.60 -11.96
CA GLN A 36 4.26 2.69 -12.87
C GLN A 36 5.55 3.27 -13.49
N PRO A 37 5.92 2.84 -14.71
CA PRO A 37 7.16 3.25 -15.36
C PRO A 37 7.21 4.75 -15.70
N GLU A 38 6.06 5.39 -15.95
CA GLU A 38 6.01 6.82 -16.29
C GLU A 38 6.41 7.75 -15.15
N GLN A 39 6.30 7.28 -13.90
CA GLN A 39 6.63 8.05 -12.69
C GLN A 39 7.78 7.46 -11.89
N ASP A 40 8.39 6.39 -12.40
CA ASP A 40 9.42 5.60 -11.70
C ASP A 40 8.99 5.22 -10.26
N LYS A 41 7.71 4.84 -10.10
CA LYS A 41 7.10 4.57 -8.78
C LYS A 41 6.34 3.26 -8.77
N ARG A 42 6.31 2.61 -7.60
CA ARG A 42 5.51 1.41 -7.33
C ARG A 42 4.27 1.80 -6.53
N TRP A 43 3.11 1.35 -6.98
CA TRP A 43 1.86 1.49 -6.25
C TRP A 43 1.49 0.16 -5.62
N VAL A 44 1.31 0.17 -4.31
CA VAL A 44 1.01 -1.03 -3.53
C VAL A 44 -0.26 -0.77 -2.73
N VAL A 45 -1.25 -1.65 -2.88
CA VAL A 45 -2.50 -1.65 -2.10
C VAL A 45 -2.54 -2.94 -1.29
N VAL A 46 -2.64 -2.79 0.04
CA VAL A 46 -2.72 -3.88 1.02
C VAL A 46 -4.04 -3.82 1.79
#